data_AF-A0AAD4K4L6-F1
#
_entry.id   AF-A0AAD4K4L6-F1
#
_cell.length_a   1.000
_cell.length_b   1.000
_cell.length_c   1.000
_cell.angle_alpha   90.00
_cell.angle_beta   90.00
_cell.angle_gamma   90.00
#
_symmetry.space_group_name_H-M   'P 1'
#
loop_
_entity.id
_entity.type
_entity.pdbx_description
1 polymer ?
#
loop_
_entity_poly.entity_id
_entity_poly.type
_entity_poly.pdbx_seq_one_letter_code
_entity_poly.pdbx_strand_id
1 'polypeptide(L)'
;MLRNLVRSFDGALKLHLHSKVTTTCLLTSRTRRALFTQYDHEHNALSKRPALASARISSQATALGNETDNDYVPYQTKLETGSPIGVLIEEMRERFRLTDDEVKRIVNDDQVQRFYRNRCLIQTLDTLILEGITKHSFVEYPWLLALDQKRLDFKLDLIKTMKIEDINHFVPFLRLTVPRLRKLVTALNAETGDYSQKNRVYYISDKLGLRPEIVTKYLCKRLFILEMPYDMFEKNLQHMINYNISPINILKDLWAFRYTPKSVELRLERAQRAKKDKIMPWMVRCPEPILQRSLKLSLDELQVLGEFSSVVEYLAHRLEFSVAETKAIMDKHPQVHSVRVTKIKEVLDYLLNEAKFTRFEIAQVPRILCHSLKTTKERIDELASHGCRPSTLVILCRSRREYDKFLQQWASHAKHPSAE
;
A
#
# COMPACT_ATOMS: atom_id res chain seq x y z
N MET A 1 30.02 48.01 -14.19
CA MET A 1 29.06 46.89 -14.31
C MET A 1 28.73 46.18 -12.99
N LEU A 2 29.52 46.31 -11.90
CA LEU A 2 29.20 45.73 -10.58
C LEU A 2 28.08 46.46 -9.79
N ARG A 3 27.77 47.74 -10.09
CA ARG A 3 26.72 48.50 -9.38
C ARG A 3 25.28 48.11 -9.74
N ASN A 4 25.06 47.49 -10.91
CA ASN A 4 23.72 47.03 -11.32
C ASN A 4 23.38 45.64 -10.76
N LEU A 5 24.38 44.85 -10.37
CA LEU A 5 24.18 43.54 -9.75
C LEU A 5 23.79 43.64 -8.26
N VAL A 6 24.27 44.69 -7.57
CA VAL A 6 23.90 44.93 -6.16
C VAL A 6 22.47 45.47 -6.04
N ARG A 7 21.98 46.23 -7.04
CA ARG A 7 20.59 46.74 -7.04
C ARG A 7 19.54 45.69 -7.37
N SER A 8 19.85 44.64 -8.14
CA SER A 8 18.88 43.56 -8.40
C SER A 8 18.75 42.59 -7.21
N PHE A 9 19.79 42.46 -6.39
CA PHE A 9 19.75 41.64 -5.18
C PHE A 9 18.95 42.28 -4.03
N ASP A 10 19.01 43.61 -3.89
CA ASP A 10 18.30 44.33 -2.82
C ASP A 10 16.78 44.43 -3.06
N GLY A 11 16.34 44.33 -4.33
CA GLY A 11 14.92 44.25 -4.70
C GLY A 11 14.30 42.86 -4.46
N ALA A 12 15.09 41.79 -4.58
CA ALA A 12 14.62 40.41 -4.39
C ALA A 12 14.44 40.04 -2.91
N LEU A 13 15.21 40.64 -2.00
CA LEU A 13 15.10 40.40 -0.56
C LEU A 13 13.93 41.15 0.11
N LYS A 14 13.47 42.26 -0.47
CA LYS A 14 12.34 43.05 0.07
C LYS A 14 10.95 42.48 -0.23
N LEU A 15 10.83 41.58 -1.22
CA LEU A 15 9.57 40.89 -1.54
C LEU A 15 9.28 39.69 -0.62
N HIS A 16 10.25 39.24 0.18
CA HIS A 16 10.07 38.12 1.10
C HIS A 16 9.72 38.53 2.54
N LEU A 17 9.70 39.83 2.86
CA LEU A 17 9.55 40.36 4.22
C LEU A 17 8.18 41.01 4.51
N HIS A 18 7.24 41.03 3.55
CA HIS A 18 5.89 41.57 3.74
C HIS A 18 4.81 40.57 3.30
N SER A 19 4.60 39.52 4.10
CA SER A 19 3.28 38.89 4.22
C SER A 19 3.24 37.98 5.44
N LYS A 20 2.59 38.49 6.50
CA LYS A 20 2.31 37.98 7.86
C LYS A 20 2.91 38.97 8.86
N VAL A 21 2.16 39.70 9.68
CA VAL A 21 1.12 39.28 10.64
C VAL A 21 0.38 40.53 11.15
N THR A 22 -0.94 40.50 11.36
CA THR A 22 -1.61 41.01 12.60
C THR A 22 -3.02 40.38 12.72
N THR A 23 -3.29 39.35 13.55
CA THR A 23 -3.88 39.34 14.94
C THR A 23 -5.38 39.72 14.92
N THR A 24 -6.40 39.09 15.54
CA THR A 24 -6.63 38.01 16.52
C THR A 24 -8.17 37.83 16.63
N CYS A 25 -8.70 36.61 16.86
CA CYS A 25 -9.72 36.38 17.90
C CYS A 25 -10.00 34.87 18.11
N LEU A 26 -10.33 34.55 19.36
CA LEU A 26 -10.54 33.24 19.97
C LEU A 26 -11.78 32.50 19.45
N LEU A 27 -11.66 31.17 19.32
CA LEU A 27 -12.56 30.13 19.85
C LEU A 27 -12.44 28.83 19.04
N THR A 28 -12.64 27.72 19.75
CA THR A 28 -13.06 26.37 19.29
C THR A 28 -12.03 25.27 19.02
N SER A 29 -12.19 24.22 19.83
CA SER A 29 -12.20 22.79 19.51
C SER A 29 -10.99 22.11 18.83
N ARG A 30 -10.43 21.19 19.61
CA ARG A 30 -9.76 19.94 19.20
C ARG A 30 -10.25 19.41 17.83
N THR A 31 -9.33 19.29 16.88
CA THR A 31 -9.32 18.18 15.92
C THR A 31 -7.89 17.84 15.52
N ARG A 32 -7.49 16.60 15.82
CA ARG A 32 -6.28 15.95 15.31
C ARG A 32 -6.45 15.72 13.81
N ARG A 33 -5.50 16.18 12.98
CA ARG A 33 -5.43 15.83 11.56
C ARG A 33 -4.35 14.78 11.37
N ALA A 34 -4.77 13.56 11.06
CA ALA A 34 -3.91 12.47 10.63
C ALA A 34 -3.51 12.70 9.16
N LEU A 35 -2.22 12.65 8.87
CA LEU A 35 -1.68 12.46 7.54
C LEU A 35 -1.20 11.00 7.49
N PHE A 36 -1.53 10.29 6.41
CA PHE A 36 -1.32 8.85 6.15
C PHE A 36 -2.46 7.89 6.55
N THR A 37 -3.35 7.65 5.59
CA THR A 37 -4.06 6.37 5.32
C THR A 37 -4.31 6.35 3.81
N GLN A 38 -3.45 5.71 3.01
CA GLN A 38 -3.62 4.34 2.50
C GLN A 38 -5.08 3.97 2.19
N TYR A 39 -5.34 3.79 0.89
CA TYR A 39 -6.53 3.19 0.31
C TYR A 39 -6.58 1.71 0.70
N ASP A 40 -7.46 1.36 1.63
CA ASP A 40 -7.99 0.01 1.79
C ASP A 40 -9.42 0.01 1.23
N HIS A 41 -9.65 -0.81 0.20
CA HIS A 41 -10.98 -1.18 -0.27
C HIS A 41 -11.40 -2.43 0.50
N GLU A 42 -12.27 -2.26 1.50
CA GLU A 42 -13.06 -3.36 2.05
C GLU A 42 -14.56 -3.01 1.94
N HIS A 43 -15.29 -3.92 1.29
CA HIS A 43 -16.73 -3.90 1.13
C HIS A 43 -17.42 -4.19 2.47
N ASN A 44 -18.30 -3.29 2.90
CA ASN A 44 -19.41 -3.61 3.81
C ASN A 44 -20.59 -2.68 3.49
N ALA A 45 -21.55 -3.17 2.70
CA ALA A 45 -22.84 -2.51 2.52
C ALA A 45 -23.92 -3.37 3.19
N LEU A 46 -24.30 -2.96 4.39
CA LEU A 46 -25.48 -3.44 5.10
C LEU A 46 -26.75 -2.90 4.44
N SER A 47 -27.63 -3.84 4.14
CA SER A 47 -29.02 -3.75 3.70
C SER A 47 -29.83 -2.61 4.37
N LYS A 48 -30.47 -1.78 3.55
CA LYS A 48 -31.72 -1.08 3.90
C LYS A 48 -32.67 -1.11 2.71
N ARG A 49 -33.69 -1.99 2.79
CA ARG A 49 -34.92 -1.94 1.98
C ARG A 49 -35.82 -0.79 2.48
N PRO A 50 -36.65 -0.19 1.61
CA PRO A 50 -37.93 0.33 2.03
C PRO A 50 -39.07 -0.58 1.54
N ALA A 51 -40.02 -0.80 2.45
CA ALA A 51 -41.21 -1.60 2.27
C ALA A 51 -42.27 -0.87 1.41
N LEU A 52 -42.96 -1.65 0.57
CA LEU A 52 -44.21 -1.29 -0.08
C LEU A 52 -45.33 -1.28 0.96
N ALA A 53 -46.05 -0.16 1.08
CA ALA A 53 -47.35 -0.10 1.76
C ALA A 53 -48.34 0.63 0.86
N SER A 54 -49.40 -0.10 0.51
CA SER A 54 -50.56 0.34 -0.24
C SER A 54 -51.48 1.22 0.61
N ALA A 55 -52.06 2.27 0.02
CA ALA A 55 -53.35 2.81 0.46
C ALA A 55 -54.04 3.56 -0.70
N ARG A 56 -55.36 3.38 -0.75
CA ARG A 56 -56.32 3.72 -1.81
C ARG A 56 -57.03 5.06 -1.52
N ILE A 57 -57.36 5.76 -2.62
CA ILE A 57 -58.60 6.53 -2.92
C ILE A 57 -58.95 7.75 -2.04
N SER A 58 -59.04 8.95 -2.64
CA SER A 58 -60.32 9.57 -3.03
C SER A 58 -60.14 10.93 -3.72
N SER A 59 -61.08 11.21 -4.62
CA SER A 59 -61.27 12.33 -5.54
C SER A 59 -61.58 13.69 -4.89
N GLN A 60 -61.13 14.80 -5.49
CA GLN A 60 -62.00 15.78 -6.18
C GLN A 60 -61.25 17.07 -6.62
N ALA A 61 -61.62 17.50 -7.83
CA ALA A 61 -61.83 18.88 -8.31
C ALA A 61 -60.67 19.84 -8.66
N THR A 62 -60.69 20.19 -9.95
CA THR A 62 -60.59 21.53 -10.58
C THR A 62 -59.23 22.24 -10.79
N ALA A 63 -58.95 22.41 -12.08
CA ALA A 63 -58.65 23.68 -12.78
C ALA A 63 -57.18 24.11 -13.01
N LEU A 64 -56.90 24.24 -14.31
CA LEU A 64 -55.93 25.10 -15.03
C LEU A 64 -54.42 24.89 -14.83
N GLY A 65 -53.74 24.62 -15.96
CA GLY A 65 -52.39 25.15 -16.21
C GLY A 65 -51.37 24.17 -16.81
N ASN A 66 -51.10 24.36 -18.11
CA ASN A 66 -49.83 24.18 -18.84
C ASN A 66 -49.13 22.81 -18.93
N GLU A 67 -48.77 22.51 -20.19
CA GLU A 67 -47.53 21.88 -20.65
C GLU A 67 -46.89 20.84 -19.73
N THR A 68 -47.07 19.57 -20.07
CA THR A 68 -45.97 18.61 -20.29
C THR A 68 -46.58 17.28 -20.73
N ASP A 69 -46.47 17.02 -22.02
CA ASP A 69 -46.67 15.69 -22.60
C ASP A 69 -45.51 14.81 -22.13
N ASN A 70 -45.66 14.24 -20.93
CA ASN A 70 -44.73 13.25 -20.39
C ASN A 70 -45.38 11.88 -20.61
N ASP A 71 -45.42 11.48 -21.89
CA ASP A 71 -45.70 10.11 -22.29
C ASP A 71 -44.67 9.21 -21.60
N TYR A 72 -45.10 8.56 -20.52
CA TYR A 72 -44.38 7.47 -19.91
C TYR A 72 -44.38 6.32 -20.92
N VAL A 73 -43.36 6.28 -21.78
CA VAL A 73 -43.11 5.15 -22.66
C VAL A 73 -42.68 3.98 -21.75
N PRO A 74 -43.47 2.89 -21.68
CA PRO A 74 -43.09 1.73 -20.89
C PRO A 74 -41.71 1.24 -21.34
N TYR A 75 -40.82 0.94 -20.40
CA TYR A 75 -39.52 0.36 -20.72
C TYR A 75 -39.73 -0.91 -21.56
N GLN A 76 -39.34 -0.86 -22.83
CA GLN A 76 -39.43 -2.01 -23.73
C GLN A 76 -38.06 -2.66 -23.84
N THR A 77 -37.92 -3.86 -23.29
CA THR A 77 -36.71 -4.72 -23.40
C THR A 77 -36.26 -4.94 -24.85
N LYS A 78 -37.15 -4.73 -25.83
CA LYS A 78 -36.89 -4.83 -27.27
C LYS A 78 -35.97 -3.74 -27.84
N LEU A 79 -35.67 -2.69 -27.06
CA LEU A 79 -34.74 -1.61 -27.43
C LEU A 79 -33.31 -1.84 -26.88
N GLU A 80 -33.08 -2.93 -26.14
CA GLU A 80 -31.74 -3.30 -25.67
C GLU A 80 -30.88 -3.77 -26.86
N THR A 81 -29.78 -3.06 -27.15
CA THR A 81 -28.82 -3.39 -28.21
C THR A 81 -27.62 -4.21 -27.71
N GLY A 82 -27.60 -4.58 -26.42
CA GLY A 82 -26.54 -5.37 -25.81
C GLY A 82 -26.85 -6.86 -25.68
N SER A 83 -25.83 -7.64 -25.33
CA SER A 83 -25.97 -9.09 -25.13
C SER A 83 -26.73 -9.38 -23.82
N PRO A 84 -27.84 -10.15 -23.84
CA PRO A 84 -28.46 -10.63 -22.62
C PRO A 84 -27.42 -11.37 -21.75
N ILE A 85 -27.43 -11.14 -20.44
CA ILE A 85 -26.36 -11.67 -19.57
C ILE A 85 -26.29 -13.20 -19.60
N GLY A 86 -27.44 -13.89 -19.73
CA GLY A 86 -27.50 -15.34 -19.89
C GLY A 86 -26.80 -15.82 -21.16
N VAL A 87 -27.08 -15.15 -22.29
CA VAL A 87 -26.45 -15.46 -23.58
C VAL A 87 -24.94 -15.21 -23.52
N LEU A 88 -24.50 -14.10 -22.88
CA LEU A 88 -23.08 -13.83 -22.69
C LEU A 88 -22.39 -14.93 -21.86
N ILE A 89 -23.04 -15.42 -20.79
CA ILE A 89 -22.53 -16.49 -19.94
C ILE A 89 -22.42 -17.80 -20.73
N GLU A 90 -23.44 -18.15 -21.52
CA GLU A 90 -23.44 -19.36 -22.35
C GLU A 90 -22.34 -19.30 -23.40
N GLU A 91 -22.21 -18.19 -24.13
CA GLU A 91 -21.12 -17.97 -25.10
C GLU A 91 -19.74 -18.07 -24.45
N MET A 92 -19.56 -17.49 -23.27
CA MET A 92 -18.33 -17.59 -22.48
C MET A 92 -17.96 -19.03 -22.12
N ARG A 93 -18.95 -19.86 -21.79
CA ARG A 93 -18.75 -21.27 -21.46
C ARG A 93 -18.50 -22.13 -22.69
N GLU A 94 -19.39 -22.05 -23.66
CA GLU A 94 -19.43 -22.98 -24.79
C GLU A 94 -18.41 -22.59 -25.85
N ARG A 95 -18.42 -21.32 -26.26
CA ARG A 95 -17.60 -20.83 -27.37
C ARG A 95 -16.18 -20.53 -26.91
N PHE A 96 -16.03 -19.93 -25.74
CA PHE A 96 -14.73 -19.47 -25.23
C PHE A 96 -14.09 -20.42 -24.19
N ARG A 97 -14.77 -21.51 -23.82
CA ARG A 97 -14.28 -22.57 -22.92
C ARG A 97 -13.74 -22.03 -21.59
N LEU A 98 -14.44 -21.05 -21.02
CA LEU A 98 -14.18 -20.52 -19.68
C LEU A 98 -14.90 -21.38 -18.63
N THR A 99 -14.22 -21.61 -17.51
CA THR A 99 -14.79 -22.30 -16.34
C THR A 99 -15.82 -21.41 -15.63
N ASP A 100 -16.71 -22.02 -14.85
CA ASP A 100 -17.74 -21.27 -14.11
C ASP A 100 -17.14 -20.18 -13.19
N ASP A 101 -16.00 -20.45 -12.57
CA ASP A 101 -15.33 -19.49 -11.69
C ASP A 101 -14.70 -18.33 -12.48
N GLU A 102 -14.17 -18.59 -13.67
CA GLU A 102 -13.67 -17.57 -14.60
C GLU A 102 -14.81 -16.69 -15.10
N VAL A 103 -15.93 -17.29 -15.51
CA VAL A 103 -17.12 -16.55 -15.96
C VAL A 103 -17.68 -15.69 -14.84
N LYS A 104 -17.82 -16.24 -13.62
CA LYS A 104 -18.24 -15.46 -12.45
C LYS A 104 -17.32 -14.27 -12.20
N ARG A 105 -16.00 -14.46 -12.30
CA ARG A 105 -15.04 -13.38 -12.12
C ARG A 105 -15.22 -12.26 -13.14
N ILE A 106 -15.46 -12.61 -14.41
CA ILE A 106 -15.64 -11.63 -15.49
C ILE A 106 -16.98 -10.91 -15.36
N VAL A 107 -18.06 -11.67 -15.13
CA VAL A 107 -19.42 -11.11 -14.99
C VAL A 107 -19.53 -10.22 -13.76
N ASN A 108 -18.82 -10.50 -12.67
CA ASN A 108 -18.85 -9.67 -11.48
C ASN A 108 -18.01 -8.38 -11.58
N ASP A 109 -17.33 -8.12 -12.70
CA ASP A 109 -16.61 -6.87 -12.91
C ASP A 109 -17.58 -5.70 -13.15
N ASP A 110 -17.36 -4.58 -12.45
CA ASP A 110 -18.22 -3.41 -12.50
C ASP A 110 -18.39 -2.82 -13.91
N GLN A 111 -17.34 -2.86 -14.75
CA GLN A 111 -17.43 -2.35 -16.11
C GLN A 111 -18.26 -3.29 -16.98
N VAL A 112 -18.06 -4.59 -16.85
CA VAL A 112 -18.85 -5.59 -17.59
C VAL A 112 -20.34 -5.46 -17.23
N GLN A 113 -20.67 -5.39 -15.94
CA GLN A 113 -22.04 -5.17 -15.45
C GLN A 113 -22.66 -3.88 -15.97
N ARG A 114 -21.87 -2.81 -16.08
CA ARG A 114 -22.38 -1.52 -16.56
C ARG A 114 -22.68 -1.52 -18.06
N PHE A 115 -21.95 -2.29 -18.86
CA PHE A 115 -21.97 -2.15 -20.31
C PHE A 115 -22.64 -3.31 -21.07
N TYR A 116 -22.88 -4.47 -20.45
CA TYR A 116 -23.43 -5.64 -21.18
C TYR A 116 -24.79 -5.39 -21.86
N ARG A 117 -25.66 -4.55 -21.29
CA ARG A 117 -26.97 -4.22 -21.88
C ARG A 117 -26.93 -3.24 -23.04
N ASN A 118 -25.84 -2.48 -23.16
CA ASN A 118 -25.71 -1.39 -24.12
C ASN A 118 -24.69 -1.70 -25.23
N ARG A 119 -24.00 -2.84 -25.14
CA ARG A 119 -22.91 -3.23 -26.05
C ARG A 119 -22.93 -4.72 -26.34
N CYS A 120 -22.56 -5.08 -27.56
CA CYS A 120 -22.35 -6.47 -27.93
C CYS A 120 -20.97 -6.94 -27.46
N LEU A 121 -20.89 -7.44 -26.22
CA LEU A 121 -19.62 -7.88 -25.63
C LEU A 121 -19.05 -9.13 -26.31
N ILE A 122 -19.91 -9.93 -26.96
CA ILE A 122 -19.53 -11.12 -27.75
C ILE A 122 -18.68 -10.72 -28.96
N GLN A 123 -19.07 -9.66 -29.68
CA GLN A 123 -18.27 -9.16 -30.80
C GLN A 123 -16.89 -8.69 -30.35
N THR A 124 -16.81 -8.02 -29.20
CA THR A 124 -15.52 -7.60 -28.62
C THR A 124 -14.66 -8.80 -28.23
N LEU A 125 -15.24 -9.85 -27.65
CA LEU A 125 -14.53 -11.12 -27.39
C LEU A 125 -13.97 -11.73 -28.68
N ASP A 126 -14.80 -11.81 -29.72
CA ASP A 126 -14.40 -12.36 -31.02
C ASP A 126 -13.21 -11.58 -31.61
N THR A 127 -13.27 -10.24 -31.58
CA THR A 127 -12.14 -9.41 -32.02
C THR A 127 -10.88 -9.68 -31.22
N LEU A 128 -10.96 -9.70 -29.89
CA LEU A 128 -9.78 -9.90 -29.04
C LEU A 128 -9.12 -11.26 -29.32
N ILE A 129 -9.91 -12.31 -29.56
CA ILE A 129 -9.40 -13.65 -29.87
C ILE A 129 -8.80 -13.72 -31.27
N LEU A 130 -9.45 -13.12 -32.28
CA LEU A 130 -8.90 -13.01 -33.63
C LEU A 130 -7.53 -12.32 -33.62
N GLU A 131 -7.35 -11.39 -32.69
CA GLU A 131 -6.14 -10.62 -32.47
C GLU A 131 -5.08 -11.39 -31.66
N GLY A 132 -5.37 -12.62 -31.22
CA GLY A 132 -4.45 -13.50 -30.49
C GLY A 132 -4.46 -13.30 -28.97
N ILE A 133 -5.40 -12.53 -28.42
CA ILE A 133 -5.51 -12.33 -26.97
C ILE A 133 -6.14 -13.58 -26.33
N THR A 134 -5.43 -14.12 -25.35
CA THR A 134 -5.78 -15.38 -24.71
C THR A 134 -6.87 -15.22 -23.65
N LYS A 135 -7.55 -16.32 -23.35
CA LYS A 135 -8.56 -16.39 -22.28
C LYS A 135 -8.05 -15.92 -20.91
N HIS A 136 -6.77 -16.17 -20.61
CA HIS A 136 -6.14 -15.72 -19.36
C HIS A 136 -6.25 -14.19 -19.21
N SER A 137 -6.04 -13.45 -20.31
CA SER A 137 -6.15 -11.99 -20.33
C SER A 137 -7.58 -11.50 -20.03
N PHE A 138 -8.62 -12.22 -20.46
CA PHE A 138 -10.01 -11.85 -20.15
C PHE A 138 -10.34 -12.02 -18.68
N VAL A 139 -9.83 -13.09 -18.07
CA VAL A 139 -10.02 -13.38 -16.64
C VAL A 139 -9.24 -12.40 -15.77
N GLU A 140 -8.03 -12.02 -16.18
CA GLU A 140 -7.20 -11.05 -15.46
C GLU A 140 -7.67 -9.61 -15.66
N TYR A 141 -8.20 -9.29 -16.84
CA TYR A 141 -8.65 -7.94 -17.23
C TYR A 141 -10.08 -7.94 -17.82
N PRO A 142 -11.13 -8.24 -17.04
CA PRO A 142 -12.52 -8.27 -17.52
C PRO A 142 -12.99 -6.97 -18.21
N TRP A 143 -12.48 -5.83 -17.76
CA TRP A 143 -12.79 -4.51 -18.33
C TRP A 143 -12.43 -4.37 -19.82
N LEU A 144 -11.64 -5.28 -20.40
CA LEU A 144 -11.35 -5.31 -21.85
C LEU A 144 -12.64 -5.44 -22.66
N LEU A 145 -13.61 -6.23 -22.18
CA LEU A 145 -14.84 -6.50 -22.91
C LEU A 145 -15.73 -5.25 -23.02
N ALA A 146 -15.61 -4.35 -22.05
CA ALA A 146 -16.36 -3.11 -22.02
C ALA A 146 -15.79 -2.03 -22.98
N LEU A 147 -14.67 -2.28 -23.65
CA LEU A 147 -14.08 -1.32 -24.59
C LEU A 147 -15.02 -1.10 -25.79
N ASP A 148 -14.95 0.10 -26.36
CA ASP A 148 -15.69 0.41 -27.59
C ASP A 148 -14.97 -0.22 -28.78
N GLN A 149 -15.70 -0.88 -29.68
CA GLN A 149 -15.13 -1.68 -30.76
C GLN A 149 -14.18 -0.88 -31.65
N LYS A 150 -14.63 0.26 -32.19
CA LYS A 150 -13.81 1.13 -33.04
C LYS A 150 -12.55 1.61 -32.33
N ARG A 151 -12.67 1.90 -31.03
CA ARG A 151 -11.52 2.30 -30.20
C ARG A 151 -10.59 1.13 -29.89
N LEU A 152 -11.11 -0.09 -29.73
CA LEU A 152 -10.32 -1.28 -29.49
C LEU A 152 -9.45 -1.59 -30.72
N ASP A 153 -10.06 -1.66 -31.89
CA ASP A 153 -9.37 -1.92 -33.17
C ASP A 153 -8.21 -0.93 -33.34
N PHE A 154 -8.51 0.36 -33.19
CA PHE A 154 -7.50 1.42 -33.29
C PHE A 154 -6.35 1.28 -32.27
N LYS A 155 -6.65 0.82 -31.04
CA LYS A 155 -5.62 0.62 -30.01
C LYS A 155 -4.75 -0.60 -30.31
N LEU A 156 -5.33 -1.68 -30.83
CA LEU A 156 -4.61 -2.88 -31.21
C LEU A 156 -3.66 -2.58 -32.37
N ASP A 157 -4.15 -1.88 -33.39
CA ASP A 157 -3.32 -1.41 -34.50
C ASP A 157 -2.14 -0.57 -34.03
N LEU A 158 -2.37 0.37 -33.10
CA LEU A 158 -1.30 1.15 -32.47
C LEU A 158 -0.26 0.25 -31.79
N ILE A 159 -0.69 -0.73 -31.01
CA ILE A 159 0.23 -1.63 -30.29
C ILE A 159 1.06 -2.47 -31.25
N LYS A 160 0.45 -2.97 -32.34
CA LYS A 160 1.13 -3.75 -33.38
C LYS A 160 2.19 -2.97 -34.15
N THR A 161 2.16 -1.63 -34.13
CA THR A 161 3.24 -0.83 -34.72
C THR A 161 4.55 -0.92 -33.93
N MET A 162 4.52 -1.37 -32.67
CA MET A 162 5.71 -1.59 -31.87
C MET A 162 6.38 -2.93 -32.19
N LYS A 163 7.68 -3.04 -31.90
CA LYS A 163 8.37 -4.33 -31.91
C LYS A 163 7.90 -5.17 -30.72
N ILE A 164 6.95 -6.06 -30.97
CA ILE A 164 6.35 -6.97 -29.98
C ILE A 164 6.51 -8.43 -30.43
N GLU A 165 6.78 -9.33 -29.49
CA GLU A 165 6.77 -10.77 -29.68
C GLU A 165 5.37 -11.36 -29.52
N ASP A 166 4.64 -10.94 -28.48
CA ASP A 166 3.27 -11.37 -28.20
C ASP A 166 2.40 -10.17 -27.80
N ILE A 167 1.18 -10.10 -28.35
CA ILE A 167 0.17 -9.09 -28.02
C ILE A 167 -0.28 -9.17 -26.56
N ASN A 168 -0.29 -10.39 -25.98
CA ASN A 168 -0.71 -10.63 -24.60
C ASN A 168 0.18 -9.89 -23.60
N HIS A 169 1.45 -9.67 -23.94
CA HIS A 169 2.37 -8.89 -23.12
C HIS A 169 1.94 -7.43 -22.94
N PHE A 170 1.19 -6.86 -23.89
CA PHE A 170 0.84 -5.43 -23.93
C PHE A 170 -0.63 -5.14 -23.63
N VAL A 171 -1.45 -6.15 -23.37
CA VAL A 171 -2.88 -6.03 -23.01
C VAL A 171 -3.15 -4.96 -21.94
N PRO A 172 -2.34 -4.81 -20.86
CA PRO A 172 -2.58 -3.78 -19.85
C PRO A 172 -2.58 -2.34 -20.41
N PHE A 173 -1.92 -2.08 -21.54
CA PHE A 173 -1.89 -0.76 -22.19
C PHE A 173 -3.19 -0.44 -22.94
N LEU A 174 -4.04 -1.42 -23.23
CA LEU A 174 -5.38 -1.18 -23.80
C LEU A 174 -6.28 -0.36 -22.87
N ARG A 175 -5.94 -0.25 -21.57
CA ARG A 175 -6.65 0.62 -20.62
C ARG A 175 -6.44 2.11 -20.88
N LEU A 176 -5.37 2.48 -21.58
CA LEU A 176 -5.00 3.87 -21.82
C LEU A 176 -5.98 4.54 -22.80
N THR A 177 -6.10 5.86 -22.72
CA THR A 177 -6.81 6.62 -23.75
C THR A 177 -6.02 6.58 -25.05
N VAL A 178 -6.70 6.67 -26.20
CA VAL A 178 -6.06 6.63 -27.52
C VAL A 178 -4.92 7.66 -27.66
N PRO A 179 -5.08 8.95 -27.26
CA PRO A 179 -3.97 9.91 -27.33
C PRO A 179 -2.77 9.52 -26.46
N ARG A 180 -3.02 8.95 -25.27
CA ARG A 180 -1.96 8.53 -24.34
C ARG A 180 -1.23 7.30 -24.86
N LEU A 181 -1.95 6.32 -25.41
CA LEU A 181 -1.38 5.14 -26.03
C LEU A 181 -0.53 5.51 -27.24
N ARG A 182 -1.03 6.38 -28.12
CA ARG A 182 -0.28 6.87 -29.27
C ARG A 182 1.05 7.49 -28.85
N LYS A 183 1.01 8.41 -27.88
CA LYS A 183 2.23 9.05 -27.36
C LYS A 183 3.22 8.02 -26.82
N LEU A 184 2.72 7.03 -26.07
CA LEU A 184 3.54 5.96 -25.52
C LEU A 184 4.21 5.13 -26.63
N VAL A 185 3.43 4.68 -27.61
CA VAL A 185 3.91 3.90 -28.77
C VAL A 185 4.99 4.67 -29.54
N THR A 186 4.77 5.97 -29.78
CA THR A 186 5.76 6.83 -30.44
C THR A 186 7.06 6.90 -29.66
N ALA A 187 7.00 7.08 -28.33
CA ALA A 187 8.19 7.10 -27.48
C ALA A 187 8.94 5.76 -27.51
N LEU A 188 8.23 4.64 -27.39
CA LEU A 188 8.84 3.31 -27.42
C LEU A 188 9.48 2.97 -28.77
N ASN A 189 8.85 3.36 -29.88
CA ASN A 189 9.40 3.16 -31.21
C ASN A 189 10.65 4.03 -31.47
N ALA A 190 10.71 5.23 -30.91
CA ALA A 190 11.88 6.10 -31.04
C ALA A 190 13.14 5.49 -30.40
N GLU A 191 12.98 4.69 -29.34
CA GLU A 191 14.09 4.07 -28.60
C GLU A 191 14.41 2.64 -29.06
N THR A 192 13.83 2.19 -30.18
CA THR A 192 14.07 0.83 -30.71
C THR A 192 15.56 0.54 -30.93
N GLY A 193 16.36 1.57 -31.22
CA GLY A 193 17.81 1.46 -31.42
C GLY A 193 18.64 1.42 -30.13
N ASP A 194 18.07 1.84 -29.00
CA ASP A 194 18.82 1.98 -27.74
C ASP A 194 18.92 0.66 -26.95
N TYR A 195 17.98 -0.28 -27.17
CA TYR A 195 17.93 -1.56 -26.45
C TYR A 195 18.31 -2.74 -27.35
N SER A 196 19.01 -3.73 -26.78
CA SER A 196 19.26 -5.02 -27.45
C SER A 196 17.96 -5.74 -27.83
N GLN A 197 16.95 -5.71 -26.95
CA GLN A 197 15.64 -6.31 -27.19
C GLN A 197 14.71 -5.42 -28.04
N LYS A 198 15.18 -4.26 -28.51
CA LYS A 198 14.42 -3.32 -29.36
C LYS A 198 13.14 -2.76 -28.76
N ASN A 199 12.82 -3.12 -27.51
CA ASN A 199 11.65 -2.66 -26.77
C ASN A 199 11.98 -2.57 -25.28
N ARG A 200 11.72 -1.40 -24.68
CA ARG A 200 11.98 -1.12 -23.26
C ARG A 200 11.32 -2.13 -22.32
N VAL A 201 10.11 -2.61 -22.65
CA VAL A 201 9.40 -3.60 -21.82
C VAL A 201 10.15 -4.92 -21.76
N TYR A 202 10.64 -5.40 -22.92
CA TYR A 202 11.42 -6.63 -22.98
C TYR A 202 12.79 -6.47 -22.35
N TYR A 203 13.42 -5.30 -22.51
CA TYR A 203 14.65 -5.00 -21.78
C TYR A 203 14.44 -5.08 -20.26
N ILE A 204 13.36 -4.47 -19.72
CA ILE A 204 13.04 -4.57 -18.29
C ILE A 204 12.80 -6.02 -17.88
N SER A 205 12.03 -6.76 -18.68
CA SER A 205 11.69 -8.17 -18.45
C SER A 205 12.95 -9.03 -18.34
N ASP A 206 13.87 -8.88 -19.29
CA ASP A 206 15.16 -9.58 -19.34
C ASP A 206 16.04 -9.23 -18.12
N LYS A 207 16.27 -7.93 -17.88
CA LYS A 207 17.12 -7.46 -16.76
C LYS A 207 16.61 -7.86 -15.39
N LEU A 208 15.29 -7.96 -15.22
CA LEU A 208 14.65 -8.31 -13.96
C LEU A 208 14.36 -9.81 -13.82
N GLY A 209 14.51 -10.60 -14.88
CA GLY A 209 14.12 -12.02 -14.91
C GLY A 209 12.62 -12.21 -14.64
N LEU A 210 11.78 -11.28 -15.07
CA LEU A 210 10.33 -11.31 -14.88
C LEU A 210 9.61 -11.44 -16.21
N ARG A 211 8.46 -12.13 -16.23
CA ARG A 211 7.68 -12.25 -17.46
C ARG A 211 7.13 -10.89 -17.92
N PRO A 212 7.07 -10.62 -19.24
CA PRO A 212 6.65 -9.32 -19.78
C PRO A 212 5.25 -8.87 -19.32
N GLU A 213 4.31 -9.81 -19.12
CA GLU A 213 2.94 -9.51 -18.66
C GLU A 213 2.94 -8.93 -17.25
N ILE A 214 3.85 -9.43 -16.39
CA ILE A 214 4.02 -8.90 -15.03
C ILE A 214 4.59 -7.49 -15.12
N VAL A 215 5.59 -7.28 -15.97
CA VAL A 215 6.22 -5.97 -16.17
C VAL A 215 5.17 -4.95 -16.61
N THR A 216 4.47 -5.18 -17.72
CA THR A 216 3.49 -4.21 -18.26
C THR A 216 2.34 -3.96 -17.31
N LYS A 217 1.90 -4.95 -16.51
CA LYS A 217 0.91 -4.79 -15.43
C LYS A 217 1.32 -3.75 -14.39
N TYR A 218 2.61 -3.61 -14.11
CA TYR A 218 3.12 -2.57 -13.21
C TYR A 218 3.39 -1.25 -13.95
N LEU A 219 4.00 -1.29 -15.14
CA LEU A 219 4.33 -0.09 -15.90
C LEU A 219 3.08 0.68 -16.35
N CYS A 220 1.97 0.00 -16.67
CA CYS A 220 0.72 0.63 -17.09
C CYS A 220 0.14 1.57 -16.02
N LYS A 221 0.45 1.32 -14.74
CA LYS A 221 0.04 2.17 -13.62
C LYS A 221 0.86 3.47 -13.55
N ARG A 222 2.07 3.50 -14.10
CA ARG A 222 3.04 4.60 -13.98
C ARG A 222 3.84 4.78 -15.28
N LEU A 223 3.17 5.30 -16.31
CA LEU A 223 3.73 5.42 -17.66
C LEU A 223 4.98 6.29 -17.80
N PHE A 224 5.29 7.17 -16.85
CA PHE A 224 6.47 8.04 -16.97
C PHE A 224 7.77 7.23 -17.11
N ILE A 225 7.80 5.99 -16.57
CA ILE A 225 8.94 5.07 -16.71
C ILE A 225 9.19 4.68 -18.18
N LEU A 226 8.18 4.75 -19.03
CA LEU A 226 8.28 4.44 -20.46
C LEU A 226 8.60 5.70 -21.30
N GLU A 227 8.49 6.88 -20.70
CA GLU A 227 8.72 8.18 -21.36
C GLU A 227 10.01 8.87 -20.89
N MET A 228 10.66 8.35 -19.84
CA MET A 228 11.86 8.95 -19.26
C MET A 228 13.09 8.67 -20.13
N PRO A 229 14.13 9.53 -20.13
CA PRO A 229 15.34 9.32 -20.90
C PRO A 229 16.01 7.97 -20.60
N TYR A 230 16.44 7.26 -21.64
CA TYR A 230 17.05 5.93 -21.56
C TYR A 230 18.20 5.88 -20.55
N ASP A 231 19.19 6.76 -20.68
CA ASP A 231 20.39 6.78 -19.82
C ASP A 231 20.04 6.88 -18.32
N MET A 232 19.08 7.74 -17.97
CA MET A 232 18.64 7.90 -16.58
C MET A 232 17.91 6.67 -16.08
N PHE A 233 17.07 6.06 -16.92
CA PHE A 233 16.34 4.85 -16.61
C PHE A 233 17.29 3.66 -16.41
N GLU A 234 18.18 3.41 -17.37
CA GLU A 234 19.12 2.29 -17.37
C GLU A 234 20.03 2.35 -16.15
N LYS A 235 20.68 3.50 -15.89
CA LYS A 235 21.57 3.64 -14.72
C LYS A 235 20.82 3.38 -13.41
N ASN A 236 19.62 3.94 -13.26
CA ASN A 236 18.80 3.70 -12.07
C ASN A 236 18.42 2.23 -11.91
N LEU A 237 18.04 1.55 -13.00
CA LEU A 237 17.73 0.12 -12.98
C LEU A 237 18.95 -0.69 -12.56
N GLN A 238 20.11 -0.41 -13.17
CA GLN A 238 21.35 -1.11 -12.89
C GLN A 238 21.80 -0.92 -11.44
N HIS A 239 21.69 0.29 -10.88
CA HIS A 239 21.95 0.50 -9.45
C HIS A 239 21.02 -0.37 -8.60
N MET A 240 19.72 -0.39 -8.85
CA MET A 240 18.79 -1.22 -8.06
C MET A 240 19.12 -2.71 -8.14
N ILE A 241 19.53 -3.21 -9.31
CA ILE A 241 19.97 -4.60 -9.49
C ILE A 241 21.28 -4.86 -8.72
N ASN A 242 22.28 -3.99 -8.86
CA ASN A 242 23.59 -4.15 -8.21
C ASN A 242 23.49 -4.15 -6.68
N TYR A 243 22.54 -3.39 -6.12
CA TYR A 243 22.26 -3.36 -4.67
C TYR A 243 21.25 -4.45 -4.24
N ASN A 244 21.04 -5.49 -5.06
CA ASN A 244 20.21 -6.66 -4.78
C ASN A 244 18.76 -6.33 -4.38
N ILE A 245 18.19 -5.26 -4.95
CA ILE A 245 16.77 -4.96 -4.73
C ILE A 245 15.94 -5.98 -5.50
N SER A 246 15.01 -6.64 -4.81
CA SER A 246 14.14 -7.63 -5.43
C SER A 246 13.39 -7.06 -6.65
N PRO A 247 13.38 -7.75 -7.80
CA PRO A 247 12.72 -7.31 -9.04
C PRO A 247 11.28 -6.83 -8.87
N ILE A 248 10.49 -7.57 -8.08
CA ILE A 248 9.08 -7.22 -7.85
C ILE A 248 8.94 -5.94 -7.01
N ASN A 249 9.89 -5.65 -6.13
CA ASN A 249 9.87 -4.42 -5.33
C ASN A 249 10.23 -3.21 -6.19
N ILE A 250 11.13 -3.36 -7.16
CA ILE A 250 11.44 -2.34 -8.17
C ILE A 250 10.17 -1.97 -8.94
N LEU A 251 9.44 -2.96 -9.48
CA LEU A 251 8.21 -2.72 -10.23
C LEU A 251 7.07 -2.13 -9.39
N LYS A 252 6.99 -2.46 -8.10
CA LYS A 252 5.99 -1.90 -7.18
C LYS A 252 6.23 -0.42 -6.87
N ASP A 253 7.44 0.08 -7.02
CA ASP A 253 7.83 1.44 -6.60
C ASP A 253 8.67 2.16 -7.66
N LEU A 254 8.08 2.29 -8.85
CA LEU A 254 8.71 2.94 -10.02
C LEU A 254 9.06 4.42 -9.77
N TRP A 255 8.48 5.06 -8.74
CA TRP A 255 8.79 6.46 -8.41
C TRP A 255 10.25 6.69 -8.04
N ALA A 256 10.96 5.65 -7.58
CA ALA A 256 12.40 5.73 -7.33
C ALA A 256 13.22 6.11 -8.59
N PHE A 257 12.71 5.85 -9.80
CA PHE A 257 13.37 6.21 -11.06
C PHE A 257 13.34 7.70 -11.39
N ARG A 258 12.55 8.51 -10.66
CA ARG A 258 12.53 9.96 -10.88
C ARG A 258 13.73 10.69 -10.28
N TYR A 259 14.51 10.01 -9.44
CA TYR A 259 15.69 10.58 -8.83
C TYR A 259 16.90 10.41 -9.75
N THR A 260 17.87 11.30 -9.63
CA THR A 260 19.10 11.25 -10.42
C THR A 260 19.93 10.01 -10.05
N PRO A 261 20.61 9.35 -11.01
CA PRO A 261 21.39 8.14 -10.74
C PRO A 261 22.37 8.28 -9.57
N LYS A 262 23.07 9.42 -9.50
CA LYS A 262 23.98 9.74 -8.38
C LYS A 262 23.29 9.74 -7.01
N SER A 263 22.06 10.27 -6.93
CA SER A 263 21.28 10.31 -5.69
C SER A 263 20.78 8.91 -5.29
N VAL A 264 20.35 8.12 -6.28
CA VAL A 264 19.94 6.74 -6.09
C VAL A 264 21.11 5.93 -5.53
N GLU A 265 22.25 5.95 -6.23
CA GLU A 265 23.46 5.24 -5.83
C GLU A 265 23.91 5.61 -4.41
N LEU A 266 24.03 6.91 -4.10
CA LEU A 266 24.46 7.37 -2.77
C LEU A 266 23.55 6.83 -1.66
N ARG A 267 22.23 6.80 -1.89
CA ARG A 267 21.27 6.32 -0.89
C ARG A 267 21.30 4.80 -0.72
N LEU A 268 21.45 4.06 -1.81
CA LEU A 268 21.58 2.60 -1.77
C LEU A 268 22.91 2.18 -1.14
N GLU A 269 23.99 2.86 -1.46
CA GLU A 269 25.30 2.65 -0.86
C GLU A 269 25.27 2.86 0.65
N ARG A 270 24.62 3.94 1.12
CA ARG A 270 24.42 4.17 2.56
C ARG A 270 23.60 3.07 3.22
N ALA A 271 22.58 2.53 2.55
CA ALA A 271 21.80 1.41 3.06
C ALA A 271 22.64 0.13 3.15
N GLN A 272 23.49 -0.13 2.16
CA GLN A 272 24.42 -1.26 2.17
C GLN A 272 25.48 -1.13 3.26
N ARG A 273 26.09 0.05 3.44
CA ARG A 273 27.05 0.33 4.52
C ARG A 273 26.44 0.14 5.91
N ALA A 274 25.16 0.48 6.07
CA ALA A 274 24.40 0.23 7.30
C ALA A 274 24.00 -1.25 7.48
N LYS A 275 24.50 -2.16 6.63
CA LYS A 275 24.22 -3.60 6.62
C LYS A 275 22.72 -3.88 6.67
N LYS A 276 21.93 -3.12 5.91
CA LYS A 276 20.48 -3.30 5.90
C LYS A 276 20.14 -4.60 5.16
N ASP A 277 19.56 -5.56 5.87
CA ASP A 277 19.21 -6.89 5.31
C ASP A 277 18.36 -6.81 4.04
N LYS A 278 17.41 -5.88 4.01
CA LYS A 278 16.47 -5.71 2.91
C LYS A 278 16.43 -4.26 2.43
N ILE A 279 17.23 -3.98 1.41
CA ILE A 279 17.21 -2.70 0.69
C ILE A 279 15.95 -2.63 -0.18
N MET A 280 15.27 -1.48 -0.15
CA MET A 280 13.98 -1.29 -0.80
C MET A 280 13.94 0.05 -1.54
N PRO A 281 13.20 0.18 -2.67
CA PRO A 281 13.15 1.43 -3.42
C PRO A 281 12.61 2.62 -2.64
N TRP A 282 11.79 2.39 -1.60
CA TRP A 282 11.29 3.46 -0.75
C TRP A 282 12.41 4.27 -0.08
N MET A 283 13.56 3.65 0.16
CA MET A 283 14.73 4.29 0.77
C MET A 283 15.31 5.38 -0.13
N VAL A 284 15.18 5.22 -1.45
CA VAL A 284 15.61 6.20 -2.45
C VAL A 284 14.73 7.45 -2.41
N ARG A 285 13.41 7.30 -2.17
CA ARG A 285 12.46 8.42 -2.21
C ARG A 285 12.24 9.12 -0.87
N CYS A 286 12.46 8.42 0.24
CA CYS A 286 12.04 8.94 1.54
C CYS A 286 12.82 10.20 1.97
N PRO A 287 12.22 11.10 2.76
CA PRO A 287 12.95 12.20 3.37
C PRO A 287 14.18 11.74 4.14
N GLU A 288 15.24 12.54 4.10
CA GLU A 288 16.54 12.20 4.71
C GLU A 288 16.45 11.81 6.20
N PRO A 289 15.67 12.48 7.07
CA PRO A 289 15.54 12.06 8.47
C PRO A 289 14.93 10.66 8.63
N ILE A 290 14.06 10.24 7.72
CA ILE A 290 13.43 8.91 7.75
C ILE A 290 14.47 7.85 7.37
N LEU A 291 15.26 8.11 6.33
CA LEU A 291 16.36 7.23 5.93
C LEU A 291 17.36 7.08 7.08
N GLN A 292 17.87 8.19 7.61
CA GLN A 292 18.83 8.19 8.71
C GLN A 292 18.34 7.40 9.92
N ARG A 293 17.09 7.61 10.33
CA ARG A 293 16.50 6.85 11.43
C ARG A 293 16.45 5.35 11.12
N SER A 294 16.05 4.96 9.91
CA SER A 294 16.00 3.55 9.52
C SER A 294 17.38 2.89 9.50
N LEU A 295 18.40 3.61 9.01
CA LEU A 295 19.77 3.10 8.96
C LEU A 295 20.36 2.99 10.37
N LYS A 296 20.17 4.04 11.19
CA LYS A 296 20.59 4.04 12.59
C LYS A 296 19.99 2.86 13.35
N LEU A 297 18.70 2.61 13.20
CA LEU A 297 18.05 1.46 13.84
C LEU A 297 18.70 0.12 13.48
N SER A 298 19.18 -0.03 12.24
CA SER A 298 19.81 -1.27 11.78
C SER A 298 21.22 -1.43 12.37
N LEU A 299 21.96 -0.32 12.44
CA LEU A 299 23.28 -0.29 13.11
C LEU A 299 23.15 -0.53 14.61
N ASP A 300 22.17 0.09 15.27
CA ASP A 300 21.89 -0.10 16.69
C ASP A 300 21.49 -1.57 16.98
N GLU A 301 20.69 -2.19 16.09
CA GLU A 301 20.33 -3.61 16.18
C GLU A 301 21.56 -4.52 16.11
N LEU A 302 22.47 -4.26 15.16
CA LEU A 302 23.73 -5.01 15.03
C LEU A 302 24.67 -4.78 16.22
N GLN A 303 24.74 -3.56 16.75
CA GLN A 303 25.54 -3.25 17.92
C GLN A 303 25.04 -3.99 19.16
N VAL A 304 23.72 -4.12 19.32
CA VAL A 304 23.11 -4.83 20.44
C VAL A 304 23.26 -6.35 20.29
N LEU A 305 23.11 -6.89 19.08
CA LEU A 305 23.32 -8.31 18.82
C LEU A 305 24.79 -8.71 19.00
N GLY A 306 25.74 -7.86 18.63
CA GLY A 306 27.17 -8.13 18.84
C GLY A 306 27.60 -9.44 18.19
N GLU A 307 27.99 -10.41 19.02
CA GLU A 307 28.43 -11.75 18.60
C GLU A 307 27.26 -12.73 18.38
N PHE A 308 26.06 -12.39 18.84
CA PHE A 308 24.90 -13.25 18.73
C PHE A 308 24.30 -13.18 17.32
N SER A 309 23.99 -14.34 16.75
CA SER A 309 23.41 -14.43 15.41
C SER A 309 21.91 -14.15 15.42
N SER A 310 21.25 -14.31 16.57
CA SER A 310 19.81 -14.17 16.71
C SER A 310 19.38 -13.49 18.01
N VAL A 311 18.17 -12.93 18.01
CA VAL A 311 17.53 -12.34 19.20
C VAL A 311 17.34 -13.40 20.30
N VAL A 312 17.11 -14.66 19.92
CA VAL A 312 16.92 -15.77 20.86
C VAL A 312 18.23 -16.07 21.60
N GLU A 313 19.35 -16.13 20.88
CA GLU A 313 20.68 -16.30 21.49
C GLU A 313 21.04 -15.12 22.40
N TYR A 314 20.77 -13.90 21.95
CA TYR A 314 20.98 -12.69 22.76
C TYR A 314 20.19 -12.77 24.08
N LEU A 315 18.89 -13.12 24.02
CA LEU A 315 18.06 -13.25 25.22
C LEU A 315 18.49 -14.40 26.12
N ALA A 316 18.86 -15.55 25.54
CA ALA A 316 19.33 -16.72 26.27
C ALA A 316 20.57 -16.39 27.09
N HIS A 317 21.54 -15.71 26.48
CA HIS A 317 22.72 -15.23 27.16
C HIS A 317 22.37 -14.21 28.26
N ARG A 318 21.52 -13.23 27.96
CA ARG A 318 21.17 -12.15 28.90
C ARG A 318 20.35 -12.61 30.12
N LEU A 319 19.55 -13.66 29.97
CA LEU A 319 18.73 -14.23 31.03
C LEU A 319 19.33 -15.51 31.62
N GLU A 320 20.50 -15.95 31.14
CA GLU A 320 21.20 -17.17 31.57
C GLU A 320 20.35 -18.44 31.45
N PHE A 321 19.59 -18.55 30.36
CA PHE A 321 18.84 -19.75 29.97
C PHE A 321 19.50 -20.41 28.76
N SER A 322 19.19 -21.70 28.52
CA SER A 322 19.56 -22.30 27.25
C SER A 322 18.77 -21.68 26.08
N VAL A 323 19.31 -21.80 24.87
CA VAL A 323 18.65 -21.31 23.65
C VAL A 323 17.29 -21.99 23.45
N ALA A 324 17.20 -23.29 23.76
CA ALA A 324 15.96 -24.05 23.66
C ALA A 324 14.90 -23.58 24.67
N GLU A 325 15.29 -23.34 25.93
CA GLU A 325 14.39 -22.80 26.95
C GLU A 325 13.92 -21.39 26.60
N THR A 326 14.83 -20.52 26.15
CA THR A 326 14.50 -19.15 25.74
C THR A 326 13.51 -19.14 24.59
N LYS A 327 13.72 -20.02 23.60
CA LYS A 327 12.77 -20.19 22.50
C LYS A 327 11.40 -20.62 23.02
N ALA A 328 11.33 -21.63 23.90
CA ALA A 328 10.07 -22.06 24.51
C ALA A 328 9.38 -20.94 25.32
N ILE A 329 10.16 -20.09 26.01
CA ILE A 329 9.66 -18.92 26.73
C ILE A 329 9.07 -17.90 25.75
N MET A 330 9.78 -17.56 24.67
CA MET A 330 9.29 -16.63 23.65
C MET A 330 8.05 -17.15 22.92
N ASP A 331 7.98 -18.47 22.69
CA ASP A 331 6.86 -19.11 22.00
C ASP A 331 5.56 -19.08 22.82
N LYS A 332 5.63 -18.89 24.16
CA LYS A 332 4.43 -18.58 24.98
C LYS A 332 3.77 -17.26 24.59
N HIS A 333 4.52 -16.32 23.99
CA HIS A 333 3.98 -15.09 23.43
C HIS A 333 4.67 -14.73 22.11
N PRO A 334 4.19 -15.25 20.97
CA PRO A 334 4.89 -15.16 19.68
C PRO A 334 5.19 -13.73 19.20
N GLN A 335 4.46 -12.73 19.69
CA GLN A 335 4.72 -11.32 19.35
C GLN A 335 6.12 -10.86 19.77
N VAL A 336 6.74 -11.49 20.77
CA VAL A 336 8.11 -11.15 21.22
C VAL A 336 9.13 -11.31 20.08
N HIS A 337 8.97 -12.31 19.20
CA HIS A 337 9.85 -12.54 18.04
C HIS A 337 9.88 -11.36 17.05
N SER A 338 8.83 -10.54 17.03
CA SER A 338 8.75 -9.37 16.14
C SER A 338 9.32 -8.09 16.75
N VAL A 339 9.64 -8.10 18.05
CA VAL A 339 10.14 -6.93 18.76
C VAL A 339 11.62 -6.74 18.47
N ARG A 340 12.01 -5.50 18.19
CA ARG A 340 13.42 -5.14 17.96
C ARG A 340 14.27 -5.41 19.19
N VAL A 341 15.45 -5.98 18.97
CA VAL A 341 16.41 -6.31 20.03
C VAL A 341 16.85 -5.08 20.84
N THR A 342 16.96 -3.90 20.22
CA THR A 342 17.29 -2.63 20.89
C THR A 342 16.26 -2.27 21.96
N LYS A 343 14.98 -2.40 21.64
CA LYS A 343 13.88 -2.19 22.59
C LYS A 343 13.87 -3.25 23.68
N ILE A 344 14.11 -4.51 23.31
CA ILE A 344 14.22 -5.61 24.29
C ILE A 344 15.34 -5.31 25.29
N LYS A 345 16.52 -4.90 24.81
CA LYS A 345 17.65 -4.51 25.66
C LYS A 345 17.27 -3.40 26.64
N GLU A 346 16.66 -2.31 26.18
CA GLU A 346 16.25 -1.19 27.03
C GLU A 346 15.30 -1.62 28.16
N VAL A 347 14.28 -2.42 27.83
CA VAL A 347 13.32 -2.93 28.82
C VAL A 347 14.00 -3.91 29.77
N LEU A 348 14.83 -4.81 29.25
CA LEU A 348 15.50 -5.83 30.05
C LEU A 348 16.53 -5.24 31.02
N ASP A 349 17.34 -4.27 30.56
CA ASP A 349 18.29 -3.55 31.39
C ASP A 349 17.58 -2.83 32.55
N TYR A 350 16.43 -2.20 32.28
CA TYR A 350 15.64 -1.56 33.33
C TYR A 350 15.09 -2.58 34.34
N LEU A 351 14.48 -3.67 33.87
CA LEU A 351 13.87 -4.66 34.75
C LEU A 351 14.89 -5.36 35.66
N LEU A 352 16.05 -5.73 35.12
CA LEU A 352 17.11 -6.41 35.88
C LEU A 352 17.88 -5.45 36.77
N ASN A 353 18.31 -4.29 36.23
CA ASN A 353 19.28 -3.43 36.92
C ASN A 353 18.62 -2.38 37.82
N GLU A 354 17.56 -1.72 37.36
CA GLU A 354 16.90 -0.63 38.10
C GLU A 354 15.75 -1.19 38.97
N ALA A 355 14.83 -1.95 38.39
CA ALA A 355 13.64 -2.45 39.08
C ALA A 355 13.88 -3.75 39.89
N LYS A 356 15.08 -4.35 39.78
CA LYS A 356 15.53 -5.52 40.56
C LYS A 356 14.59 -6.73 40.47
N PHE A 357 14.01 -6.98 39.30
CA PHE A 357 13.32 -8.23 39.02
C PHE A 357 14.32 -9.33 38.69
N THR A 358 13.99 -10.56 39.05
CA THR A 358 14.79 -11.74 38.75
C THR A 358 14.58 -12.21 37.32
N ARG A 359 15.59 -12.90 36.76
CA ARG A 359 15.50 -13.53 35.43
C ARG A 359 14.28 -14.45 35.27
N PHE A 360 13.90 -15.15 36.33
CA PHE A 360 12.75 -16.07 36.33
C PHE A 360 11.41 -15.33 36.29
N GLU A 361 11.25 -14.22 37.02
CA GLU A 361 10.03 -13.40 36.99
C GLU A 361 9.79 -12.80 35.60
N ILE A 362 10.87 -12.39 34.91
CA ILE A 362 10.81 -11.87 33.54
C ILE A 362 10.44 -13.00 32.57
N ALA A 363 11.06 -14.17 32.69
CA ALA A 363 10.78 -15.33 31.85
C ALA A 363 9.34 -15.87 31.99
N GLN A 364 8.73 -15.72 33.17
CA GLN A 364 7.32 -16.09 33.37
C GLN A 364 6.35 -15.19 32.60
N VAL A 365 6.74 -13.95 32.28
CA VAL A 365 5.88 -12.98 31.59
C VAL A 365 6.56 -12.40 30.34
N PRO A 366 6.75 -13.19 29.26
CA PRO A 366 7.46 -12.76 28.05
C PRO A 366 6.84 -11.51 27.40
N ARG A 367 5.52 -11.34 27.58
CA ARG A 367 4.76 -10.19 27.08
C ARG A 367 5.31 -8.84 27.55
N ILE A 368 6.00 -8.77 28.70
CA ILE A 368 6.58 -7.52 29.19
C ILE A 368 7.56 -6.89 28.19
N LEU A 369 8.27 -7.72 27.42
CA LEU A 369 9.24 -7.30 26.40
C LEU A 369 8.56 -6.59 25.20
N CYS A 370 7.26 -6.77 25.03
CA CYS A 370 6.48 -6.07 23.99
C CYS A 370 6.10 -4.64 24.39
N HIS A 371 6.16 -4.28 25.68
CA HIS A 371 5.79 -2.94 26.14
C HIS A 371 6.92 -1.92 25.93
N SER A 372 6.58 -0.64 25.91
CA SER A 372 7.59 0.42 25.82
C SER A 372 8.28 0.61 27.17
N LEU A 373 9.56 1.00 27.16
CA LEU A 373 10.28 1.34 28.39
C LEU A 373 9.54 2.42 29.18
N LYS A 374 9.07 3.48 28.49
CA LYS A 374 8.30 4.58 29.09
C LYS A 374 7.09 4.08 29.88
N THR A 375 6.24 3.26 29.26
CA THR A 375 5.05 2.71 29.92
C THR A 375 5.41 1.80 31.09
N THR A 376 6.52 1.06 30.97
CA THR A 376 6.98 0.14 32.01
C THR A 376 7.49 0.92 33.23
N LYS A 377 8.29 1.97 33.01
CA LYS A 377 8.76 2.90 34.06
C LYS A 377 7.59 3.59 34.75
N GLU A 378 6.71 4.23 33.98
CA GLU A 378 5.53 4.93 34.52
C GLU A 378 4.69 4.04 35.45
N ARG A 379 4.44 2.78 35.06
CA ARG A 379 3.64 1.85 35.87
C ARG A 379 4.38 1.35 37.10
N ILE A 380 5.69 1.10 37.00
CA ILE A 380 6.48 0.68 38.17
C ILE A 380 6.60 1.82 39.18
N ASP A 381 6.84 3.04 38.72
CA ASP A 381 6.94 4.23 39.58
C ASP A 381 5.58 4.53 40.25
N GLU A 382 4.47 4.41 39.52
CA GLU A 382 3.11 4.55 40.05
C GLU A 382 2.82 3.49 41.13
N LEU A 383 3.15 2.21 40.88
CA LEU A 383 3.01 1.15 41.88
C LEU A 383 3.89 1.38 43.11
N ALA A 384 5.14 1.79 42.92
CA ALA A 384 6.07 2.11 44.00
C ALA A 384 5.56 3.27 44.87
N SER A 385 4.95 4.29 44.27
CA SER A 385 4.34 5.42 45.01
C SER A 385 3.18 4.99 45.92
N HIS A 386 2.50 3.89 45.58
CA HIS A 386 1.46 3.28 46.39
C HIS A 386 1.98 2.19 47.36
N GLY A 387 3.30 2.05 47.50
CA GLY A 387 3.92 1.00 48.31
C GLY A 387 3.66 -0.41 47.77
N CYS A 388 3.23 -0.54 46.52
CA CYS A 388 2.94 -1.82 45.89
C CYS A 388 4.18 -2.32 45.15
N ARG A 389 4.68 -3.49 45.54
CA ARG A 389 5.60 -4.27 44.70
C ARG A 389 4.83 -5.48 44.18
N PRO A 390 4.42 -5.50 42.90
CA PRO A 390 3.66 -6.62 42.37
C PRO A 390 4.52 -7.88 42.40
N SER A 391 3.95 -8.99 42.87
CA SER A 391 4.60 -10.31 42.88
C SER A 391 4.82 -10.89 41.48
N THR A 392 4.21 -10.30 40.45
CA THR A 392 4.37 -10.74 39.06
C THR A 392 4.24 -9.57 38.09
N LEU A 393 5.03 -9.60 37.02
CA LEU A 393 5.02 -8.58 35.95
C LEU A 393 3.73 -8.57 35.10
N VAL A 394 2.81 -9.52 35.32
CA VAL A 394 1.55 -9.64 34.57
C VAL A 394 0.75 -8.34 34.63
N ILE A 395 0.69 -7.67 35.79
CA ILE A 395 -0.10 -6.46 35.96
C ILE A 395 0.40 -5.30 35.09
N LEU A 396 1.73 -5.22 34.90
CA LEU A 396 2.37 -4.23 34.03
C LEU A 396 2.04 -4.44 32.56
N CYS A 397 1.59 -5.64 32.17
CA CYS A 397 1.24 -5.98 30.79
C CYS A 397 -0.26 -5.81 30.47
N ARG A 398 -1.08 -5.47 31.47
CA ARG A 398 -2.55 -5.35 31.32
C ARG A 398 -2.96 -4.08 30.59
N SER A 399 -4.21 -4.04 30.14
CA SER A 399 -4.80 -2.80 29.59
C SER A 399 -4.82 -1.70 30.65
N ARG A 400 -4.86 -0.41 30.24
CA ARG A 400 -4.91 0.70 31.20
C ARG A 400 -6.11 0.58 32.15
N ARG A 401 -7.28 0.17 31.65
CA ARG A 401 -8.50 -0.05 32.45
C ARG A 401 -8.32 -1.12 33.54
N GLU A 402 -7.73 -2.26 33.21
CA GLU A 402 -7.48 -3.34 34.19
C GLU A 402 -6.42 -2.93 35.21
N TYR A 403 -5.38 -2.22 34.76
CA TYR A 403 -4.32 -1.71 35.61
C TYR A 403 -4.86 -0.67 36.63
N ASP A 404 -5.70 0.27 36.18
CA ASP A 404 -6.34 1.26 37.06
C ASP A 404 -7.27 0.58 38.09
N LYS A 405 -8.02 -0.45 37.67
CA LYS A 405 -8.85 -1.24 38.60
C LYS A 405 -8.02 -1.91 39.68
N PHE A 406 -6.87 -2.47 39.32
CA PHE A 406 -5.94 -3.08 40.28
C PHE A 406 -5.41 -2.04 41.27
N LEU A 407 -5.01 -0.85 40.79
CA LEU A 407 -4.57 0.24 41.68
C LEU A 407 -5.67 0.68 42.64
N GLN A 408 -6.91 0.80 42.17
CA GLN A 408 -8.06 1.13 43.02
C GLN A 408 -8.31 0.08 44.09
N GLN A 409 -8.25 -1.22 43.73
CA GLN A 409 -8.37 -2.32 44.68
C GLN A 409 -7.25 -2.28 45.72
N TRP A 410 -6.00 -2.11 45.28
CA TRP A 410 -4.85 -2.01 46.18
C TRP A 410 -4.97 -0.82 47.15
N ALA A 411 -5.35 0.35 46.65
CA ALA A 411 -5.56 1.55 47.46
C ALA A 411 -6.74 1.40 48.45
N SER A 412 -7.76 0.61 48.10
CA SER A 412 -8.87 0.31 49.02
C SER A 412 -8.47 -0.64 50.14
N HIS A 413 -7.63 -1.65 49.85
CA HIS A 413 -7.09 -2.57 50.85
C HIS A 413 -6.06 -1.90 51.77
N ALA A 414 -5.22 -1.00 51.26
CA ALA A 414 -4.24 -0.26 52.07
C ALA A 414 -4.86 0.72 53.09
N LYS A 415 -6.13 1.14 52.88
CA LYS A 415 -6.86 2.05 53.79
C LYS A 415 -7.57 1.35 54.94
N HIS A 416 -7.70 0.03 54.90
CA HIS A 416 -8.21 -0.79 56.00
C HIS A 416 -7.17 -1.87 56.33
N PRO A 417 -6.09 -1.54 57.08
CA PRO A 417 -5.35 -2.60 57.75
C PRO A 417 -6.34 -3.24 58.72
N SER A 418 -6.60 -4.53 58.52
CA SER A 418 -7.41 -5.35 59.42
C SER A 418 -7.01 -5.07 60.86
N ALA A 419 -7.95 -4.53 61.63
CA ALA A 419 -7.90 -4.53 63.08
C ALA A 419 -8.08 -5.99 63.51
N GLU A 420 -6.96 -6.66 63.77
CA GLU A 420 -6.90 -7.84 64.64
C GLU A 420 -6.38 -7.41 66.01
#